data_AF-A0A4Y2GFF9-F1
#
_entry.id   AF-A0A4Y2GFF9-F1
#
_cell.length_a   1.000
_cell.length_b   1.000
_cell.length_c   1.000
_cell.angle_alpha   90.00
_cell.angle_beta   90.00
_cell.angle_gamma   90.00
#
_symmetry.space_group_name_H-M   'P 1'
#
loop_
_entity.id
_entity.type
_entity.pdbx_description
1 polymer ?
#
loop_
_entity_poly.entity_id
_entity_poly.type
_entity_poly.pdbx_seq_one_letter_code
_entity_poly.pdbx_strand_id
1 'polypeptide(L)'
;MADINCSRVINIGEFIDVSAVRNTEGPMGRLQVLEGANTSLEAVFQDLRCSNEHMRVYLREQLPVRTHYANHRRIEPIFIDVDNGWNLFR
;
A
#
# COMPACT_ATOMS: atom_id res chain seq x y z
N MET A 1 -11.48 -11.60 -14.45
CA MET A 1 -10.96 -10.27 -14.84
C MET A 1 -11.95 -9.24 -14.33
N ALA A 2 -11.46 -8.17 -13.71
CA ALA A 2 -12.29 -7.05 -13.26
C ALA A 2 -12.12 -5.86 -14.23
N ASP A 3 -13.13 -5.02 -14.32
CA ASP A 3 -13.08 -3.80 -15.13
C ASP A 3 -12.24 -2.72 -14.45
N ILE A 4 -11.50 -1.94 -15.24
CA ILE A 4 -10.64 -0.85 -14.74
C ILE A 4 -11.02 0.47 -15.39
N ASN A 5 -10.98 1.56 -14.61
CA ASN A 5 -11.31 2.89 -15.11
C ASN A 5 -10.27 3.92 -14.63
N CYS A 6 -9.82 4.79 -15.52
CA CYS A 6 -8.88 5.88 -15.21
C CYS A 6 -9.45 6.91 -14.22
N SER A 7 -10.78 6.98 -14.07
CA SER A 7 -11.43 7.83 -13.05
C SER A 7 -11.45 7.22 -11.64
N ARG A 8 -10.97 5.98 -11.48
CA ARG A 8 -10.88 5.26 -10.20
C ARG A 8 -9.43 4.91 -9.88
N VAL A 9 -8.64 5.94 -9.67
CA VAL A 9 -7.21 5.83 -9.36
C VAL A 9 -6.92 6.53 -8.04
N ILE A 10 -6.19 5.85 -7.17
CA ILE A 10 -5.68 6.38 -5.91
C ILE A 10 -4.21 6.71 -6.12
N ASN A 11 -3.84 7.99 -5.99
CA ASN A 11 -2.46 8.42 -6.06
C ASN A 11 -1.82 8.39 -4.66
N ILE A 12 -0.77 7.59 -4.48
CA ILE A 12 -0.03 7.49 -3.20
C ILE A 12 0.69 8.80 -2.85
N GLY A 13 1.15 9.54 -3.85
CA GLY A 13 1.91 10.78 -3.68
C GLY A 13 1.12 11.93 -3.05
N GLU A 14 -0.20 11.81 -2.96
CA GLU A 14 -1.05 12.76 -2.22
C GLU A 14 -0.93 12.58 -0.70
N PHE A 15 -0.53 11.41 -0.24
CA PHE A 15 -0.52 11.05 1.19
C PHE A 15 0.89 10.96 1.78
N ILE A 16 1.88 10.54 0.99
CA ILE A 16 3.24 10.30 1.48
C ILE A 16 4.29 10.84 0.50
N ASP A 17 5.49 11.08 1.02
CA ASP A 17 6.66 11.39 0.19
C ASP A 17 7.14 10.14 -0.57
N VAL A 18 6.92 10.13 -1.88
CA VAL A 18 7.27 9.00 -2.76
C VAL A 18 8.77 8.84 -2.99
N SER A 19 9.59 9.81 -2.61
CA SER A 19 11.05 9.66 -2.69
C SER A 19 11.61 8.74 -1.59
N ALA A 20 10.91 8.64 -0.45
CA ALA A 20 11.31 7.87 0.71
C ALA A 20 10.91 6.38 0.63
N VAL A 21 10.03 6.01 -0.30
CA VAL A 21 9.37 4.70 -0.30
C VAL A 21 9.39 4.06 -1.69
N ARG A 22 9.62 2.76 -1.73
CA ARG A 22 9.43 1.93 -2.92
C ARG A 22 8.01 1.37 -2.90
N ASN A 23 7.19 1.79 -3.87
CA ASN A 23 5.84 1.30 -4.07
C ASN A 23 5.82 0.19 -5.15
N THR A 24 4.98 -0.82 -4.95
CA THR A 24 4.48 -1.70 -6.01
C THR A 24 3.05 -1.27 -6.32
N GLU A 25 2.78 -0.94 -7.58
CA GLU A 25 1.51 -0.38 -8.06
C GLU A 25 0.54 -1.47 -8.53
N GLY A 26 -0.74 -1.09 -8.65
CA GLY A 26 -1.81 -1.95 -9.17
C GLY A 26 -2.99 -2.10 -8.19
N PRO A 27 -3.77 -3.19 -8.30
CA PRO A 27 -4.93 -3.43 -7.44
C PRO A 27 -4.54 -3.87 -6.01
N MET A 28 -3.32 -4.38 -5.83
CA MET A 28 -2.75 -4.68 -4.52
C MET A 28 -1.43 -3.92 -4.41
N GLY A 29 -1.42 -2.92 -3.54
CA GLY A 29 -0.23 -2.13 -3.29
C GLY A 29 0.68 -2.77 -2.28
N ARG A 30 1.98 -2.56 -2.45
CA ARG A 30 2.98 -2.92 -1.44
C ARG A 30 3.96 -1.79 -1.28
N LEU A 31 4.31 -1.43 -0.05
CA LEU A 31 5.23 -0.33 0.23
C LEU A 31 6.36 -0.78 1.13
N GLN A 32 7.57 -0.43 0.74
CA GLN A 32 8.78 -0.58 1.53
C GLN A 32 9.48 0.77 1.67
N VAL A 33 9.70 1.19 2.91
CA VAL A 33 10.54 2.35 3.21
C VAL A 33 11.98 2.05 2.80
N LEU A 34 12.61 2.98 2.09
CA LEU A 34 14.01 2.85 1.65
C LEU A 34 14.96 3.00 2.84
N GLU A 35 16.06 2.25 2.82
CA GLU A 35 17.12 2.40 3.82
C GLU A 35 17.76 3.78 3.69
N GLY A 36 17.74 4.57 4.77
CA GLY A 36 18.24 5.95 4.78
C GLY A 36 17.18 7.04 4.56
N ALA A 37 15.90 6.67 4.43
CA ALA A 37 14.82 7.64 4.50
C ALA A 37 14.66 8.21 5.92
N ASN A 38 14.27 9.48 6.02
CA ASN A 38 14.00 10.16 7.30
C ASN A 38 12.67 9.75 7.94
N THR A 39 11.92 8.84 7.31
CA THR A 39 10.57 8.45 7.73
C THR A 39 10.57 7.03 8.27
N SER A 40 9.89 6.81 9.39
CA SER A 40 9.69 5.47 9.95
C SER A 40 8.54 4.73 9.26
N LEU A 41 8.62 3.39 9.23
CA LEU A 41 7.55 2.53 8.72
C LEU A 41 6.21 2.80 9.39
N GLU A 42 6.24 3.02 10.71
CA GLU A 42 5.06 3.31 11.51
C GLU A 42 4.42 4.65 11.14
N ALA A 43 5.23 5.67 10.85
CA ALA A 43 4.73 6.97 10.38
C ALA A 43 4.02 6.81 9.03
N VAL A 44 4.66 6.16 8.04
CA VAL A 44 4.03 5.88 6.73
C VAL A 44 2.73 5.10 6.90
N PHE A 45 2.72 4.10 7.79
CA PHE A 45 1.52 3.33 8.05
C PHE A 45 0.39 4.18 8.63
N GLN A 46 0.67 5.06 9.59
CA GLN A 46 -0.34 5.94 10.18
C GLN A 46 -0.86 6.99 9.19
N ASP A 47 0.01 7.56 8.37
CA ASP A 47 -0.36 8.56 7.37
C ASP A 47 -1.29 7.95 6.30
N LEU A 48 -1.03 6.71 5.90
CA LEU A 48 -1.86 6.00 4.92
C LEU A 48 -3.13 5.41 5.54
N ARG A 49 -3.14 5.13 6.84
CA ARG A 49 -4.28 4.50 7.51
C ARG A 49 -5.48 5.44 7.50
N CYS A 50 -6.61 4.96 7.01
CA CYS A 50 -7.86 5.72 6.90
C CYS A 50 -7.76 6.97 5.99
N SER A 51 -6.75 7.06 5.13
CA SER A 51 -6.56 8.19 4.20
C SER A 51 -7.58 8.21 3.05
N ASN A 52 -8.05 7.04 2.62
CA ASN A 52 -9.03 6.88 1.54
C ASN A 52 -10.04 5.79 1.91
N GLU A 53 -11.31 5.97 1.52
CA GLU A 53 -12.39 5.01 1.79
C GLU A 53 -12.26 3.69 0.99
N HIS A 54 -11.64 3.75 -0.19
CA HIS A 54 -11.46 2.62 -1.11
C HIS A 54 -10.13 1.89 -0.94
N MET A 55 -9.42 2.18 0.15
CA MET A 55 -8.10 1.63 0.44
C MET A 55 -8.02 1.14 1.88
N ARG A 56 -7.50 -0.08 2.06
CA ARG A 56 -7.21 -0.66 3.37
C ARG A 56 -5.73 -0.96 3.48
N VAL A 57 -5.12 -0.38 4.49
CA VAL A 57 -3.69 -0.50 4.74
C VAL A 57 -3.49 -1.45 5.91
N TYR A 58 -2.62 -2.43 5.71
CA TYR A 58 -2.27 -3.44 6.69
C TYR A 58 -0.76 -3.47 6.88
N LEU A 59 -0.34 -3.69 8.11
CA LEU A 59 0.97 -4.28 8.33
C LEU A 59 0.90 -5.76 7.92
N ARG A 60 2.00 -6.28 7.40
CA ARG A 60 2.21 -7.70 7.08
C ARG A 60 1.69 -8.63 8.17
N GLU A 61 1.94 -8.28 9.42
CA GLU A 61 1.58 -9.06 10.61
C GLU A 61 0.07 -9.01 10.92
N GLN A 62 -0.66 -8.03 10.37
CA GLN A 62 -2.09 -7.80 10.57
C GLN A 62 -2.95 -8.36 9.42
N LEU A 63 -2.33 -8.96 8.40
CA LEU A 63 -3.07 -9.54 7.29
C LEU A 63 -3.96 -10.70 7.74
N PRO A 64 -5.16 -10.87 7.16
CA PRO A 64 -6.02 -12.00 7.47
C PRO A 64 -5.29 -13.33 7.23
N VAL A 65 -5.30 -14.21 8.24
CA VAL A 65 -4.56 -15.50 8.22
C VAL A 65 -4.87 -16.34 6.98
N ARG A 66 -6.13 -16.30 6.50
CA ARG A 66 -6.59 -17.01 5.29
C ARG A 66 -5.77 -16.71 4.02
N THR A 67 -5.07 -15.58 3.99
CA THR A 67 -4.26 -15.18 2.82
C THR A 67 -2.91 -15.88 2.79
N HIS A 68 -2.41 -16.34 3.95
CA HIS A 68 -1.06 -16.89 4.11
C HIS A 68 0.07 -16.01 3.50
N TYR A 69 -0.19 -14.71 3.34
CA TYR A 69 0.66 -13.80 2.57
C TYR A 69 1.49 -12.87 3.49
N ALA A 70 2.24 -13.47 4.41
CA ALA A 70 3.07 -12.69 5.35
C ALA A 70 4.49 -13.24 5.54
N ASN A 71 4.69 -14.56 5.40
CA ASN A 71 5.94 -15.20 5.83
C ASN A 71 7.00 -15.32 4.71
N HIS A 72 7.43 -14.19 4.14
CA HIS A 72 8.57 -14.19 3.21
C HIS A 72 9.25 -12.83 3.11
N ARG A 73 10.58 -12.80 2.99
CA ARG A 73 11.39 -11.57 2.90
C ARG A 73 11.10 -10.67 1.69
N ARG A 74 10.45 -11.20 0.65
CA ARG A 74 10.05 -10.45 -0.56
C ARG A 74 8.69 -9.76 -0.39
N ILE A 75 7.98 -10.05 0.69
CA ILE A 75 6.72 -9.37 1.03
C ILE A 75 7.11 -8.15 1.84
N GLU A 76 6.83 -6.99 1.27
CA GLU A 76 7.06 -5.70 1.89
C GLU A 76 6.21 -5.55 3.17
N PRO A 77 6.65 -4.73 4.14
CA PRO A 77 5.99 -4.65 5.44
C PRO A 77 4.60 -4.03 5.40
N ILE A 78 4.34 -3.10 4.46
CA ILE A 78 3.05 -2.45 4.31
C ILE A 78 2.34 -3.05 3.10
N PHE A 79 1.14 -3.56 3.33
CA PHE A 79 0.25 -4.10 2.33
C PHE A 79 -0.96 -3.19 2.16
N ILE A 80 -1.37 -2.95 0.92
CA ILE A 80 -2.53 -2.15 0.59
C ILE A 80 -3.49 -3.00 -0.23
N ASP A 81 -4.68 -3.17 0.31
CA ASP A 81 -5.81 -3.78 -0.36
C ASP A 81 -6.72 -2.66 -0.89
N VAL A 82 -7.00 -2.68 -2.19
CA VAL A 82 -7.80 -1.67 -2.87
C VAL A 82 -9.11 -2.31 -3.33
N ASP A 83 -10.21 -1.56 -3.22
CA ASP A 83 -11.51 -2.06 -3.65
C ASP A 83 -11.54 -2.41 -5.16
N ASN A 84 -12.44 -3.32 -5.53
CA ASN A 84 -12.57 -3.76 -6.93
C ASN A 84 -12.81 -2.58 -7.89
N GLY A 85 -12.02 -2.55 -8.97
CA GLY A 85 -12.11 -1.52 -10.01
C GLY A 85 -11.36 -0.23 -9.68
N TRP A 86 -10.72 -0.14 -8.51
CA TRP A 86 -9.78 0.90 -8.16
C TRP A 86 -8.34 0.40 -8.30
N ASN A 87 -7.43 1.31 -8.62
CA ASN A 87 -6.01 0.99 -8.74
C ASN A 87 -5.15 2.04 -8.02
N LEU A 88 -4.04 1.56 -7.46
CA LEU A 88 -3.05 2.36 -6.76
C LEU A 88 -1.90 2.72 -7.72
N PHE A 89 -1.61 4.01 -7.84
CA PHE A 89 -0.52 4.54 -8.67
C PHE A 89 0.32 5.59 -7.92
N ARG A 90 1.49 5.87 -8.49
CA ARG A 90 2.43 6.93 -8.07
C ARG A 90 2.15 8.26 -8.76
#